data_AF-A0AAQ4F5F3-F1
#
_entry.id   AF-A0AAQ4F5F3-F1
#
_cell.length_a   1.000
_cell.length_b   1.000
_cell.length_c   1.000
_cell.angle_alpha   90.00
_cell.angle_beta   90.00
_cell.angle_gamma   90.00
#
_symmetry.space_group_name_H-M   'P 1'
#
loop_
_entity.id
_entity.type
_entity.pdbx_description
1 polymer ?
#
loop_
_entity_poly.entity_id
_entity_poly.type
_entity_poly.pdbx_seq_one_letter_code
_entity_poly.pdbx_strand_id
1 'polypeptide(L)'
;MLHCLKAMDAKEDTGGKSFFVDGFMAANWIRENSPAAFHILSSTPVQFSIFSHNMRYSQTKPVICVNKEGNVSEIHYNNRTLAPVQMAPHLVAPFYHALNSVQSERA
;
A
#
# COMPACT_ATOMS: atom_id res chain seq x y z
N MET A 1 7.75 2.25 -16.14
CA MET A 1 8.43 1.21 -16.93
C MET A 1 9.72 0.85 -16.21
N LEU A 2 10.00 -0.43 -15.97
CA LEU A 2 11.29 -0.90 -15.46
C LEU A 2 12.02 -1.63 -16.59
N HIS A 3 13.28 -1.28 -16.83
CA HIS A 3 14.11 -1.87 -17.89
C HIS A 3 15.43 -2.37 -17.30
N CYS A 4 15.73 -3.65 -17.48
CA CYS A 4 16.93 -4.27 -16.96
C CYS A 4 18.09 -4.11 -17.96
N LEU A 5 19.12 -3.34 -17.58
CA LEU A 5 20.34 -3.17 -18.39
C LEU A 5 21.40 -4.24 -18.09
N LYS A 6 21.45 -4.72 -16.84
CA LYS A 6 22.36 -5.76 -16.38
C LYS A 6 21.74 -6.46 -15.17
N ALA A 7 21.63 -7.78 -15.24
CA ALA A 7 21.37 -8.63 -14.07
C ALA A 7 22.69 -9.16 -13.50
N MET A 8 22.72 -9.58 -12.24
CA MET A 8 23.90 -10.27 -11.66
C MET A 8 24.14 -11.61 -12.34
N ASP A 9 25.42 -12.02 -12.44
CA ASP A 9 25.80 -13.31 -13.02
C ASP A 9 25.34 -14.47 -12.13
N ALA A 10 24.54 -15.37 -12.71
CA ALA A 10 23.77 -16.44 -12.05
C ALA A 10 24.61 -17.60 -11.47
N LYS A 11 25.90 -17.40 -11.17
CA LYS A 11 26.76 -18.46 -10.59
C LYS A 11 26.38 -18.78 -9.14
N GLU A 12 25.67 -17.90 -8.44
CA GLU A 12 24.99 -18.17 -7.17
C GLU A 12 23.64 -17.42 -7.14
N ASP A 13 22.60 -17.98 -6.51
CA ASP A 13 21.29 -17.30 -6.35
C ASP A 13 21.41 -16.18 -5.31
N THR A 14 21.83 -14.99 -5.75
CA THR A 14 22.03 -13.81 -4.89
C THR A 14 20.79 -12.92 -4.77
N GLY A 15 19.62 -13.36 -5.25
CA GLY A 15 18.36 -12.60 -5.19
C GLY A 15 18.13 -11.65 -6.37
N GLY A 16 17.35 -10.58 -6.16
CA GLY A 16 17.02 -9.59 -7.20
C GLY A 16 15.83 -9.95 -8.11
N LYS A 17 15.05 -10.97 -7.75
CA LYS A 17 13.78 -11.31 -8.42
C LYS A 17 12.78 -10.16 -8.25
N SER A 18 12.12 -9.78 -9.33
CA SER A 18 11.01 -8.82 -9.31
C SER A 18 9.71 -9.54 -8.96
N PHE A 19 8.92 -8.93 -8.08
CA PHE A 19 7.60 -9.43 -7.69
C PHE A 19 6.55 -8.37 -8.02
N PHE A 20 5.39 -8.83 -8.45
CA PHE A 20 4.21 -8.01 -8.70
C PHE A 20 3.02 -8.64 -8.00
N VAL A 21 2.13 -7.80 -7.50
CA VAL A 21 0.88 -8.19 -6.85
C VAL A 21 -0.25 -7.41 -7.49
N ASP A 22 -1.38 -8.07 -7.72
CA ASP A 22 -2.61 -7.39 -8.13
C ASP A 22 -3.26 -6.72 -6.91
N GLY A 23 -3.07 -5.41 -6.79
CA GLY A 23 -3.63 -4.64 -5.69
C GLY A 23 -5.16 -4.56 -5.70
N PHE A 24 -5.81 -4.70 -6.85
CA PHE A 24 -7.27 -4.64 -6.95
C PHE A 24 -7.88 -5.96 -6.49
N MET A 25 -7.27 -7.08 -6.89
CA MET A 25 -7.64 -8.39 -6.36
C MET A 25 -7.49 -8.43 -4.84
N ALA A 26 -6.35 -8.01 -4.30
CA ALA A 26 -6.11 -7.97 -2.86
C ALA A 26 -7.14 -7.08 -2.12
N ALA A 27 -7.44 -5.89 -2.66
CA ALA A 27 -8.44 -5.00 -2.07
C ALA A 27 -9.85 -5.59 -2.09
N ASN A 28 -10.25 -6.27 -3.16
CA ASN A 28 -11.55 -6.96 -3.23
C ASN A 28 -11.60 -8.16 -2.27
N TRP A 29 -10.50 -8.91 -2.14
CA TRP A 29 -10.40 -9.99 -1.16
C TRP A 29 -10.56 -9.46 0.27
N ILE A 30 -9.90 -8.35 0.61
CA ILE A 30 -10.07 -7.69 1.93
C ILE A 30 -11.52 -7.24 2.11
N ARG A 31 -12.18 -6.72 1.07
CA ARG A 31 -13.60 -6.33 1.12
C ARG A 31 -14.51 -7.48 1.54
N GLU A 32 -14.25 -8.68 1.01
CA GLU A 32 -15.06 -9.88 1.28
C GLU A 32 -14.72 -10.51 2.64
N ASN A 33 -13.44 -10.61 2.98
CA ASN A 33 -12.96 -11.37 4.15
C ASN A 33 -12.83 -10.51 5.42
N SER A 34 -12.66 -9.19 5.28
CA SER A 34 -12.60 -8.25 6.40
C SER A 34 -13.20 -6.89 6.00
N PRO A 35 -14.54 -6.78 5.90
CA PRO A 35 -15.21 -5.53 5.52
C PRO A 35 -14.83 -4.34 6.41
N ALA A 36 -14.55 -4.59 7.70
CA ALA A 36 -14.08 -3.56 8.63
C ALA A 36 -12.69 -3.03 8.26
N ALA A 37 -11.74 -3.91 7.90
CA ALA A 37 -10.42 -3.49 7.45
C ALA A 37 -10.51 -2.73 6.12
N PHE A 38 -11.32 -3.24 5.18
CA PHE A 38 -11.58 -2.52 3.92
C PHE A 38 -12.09 -1.11 4.18
N HIS A 39 -13.11 -0.96 5.05
CA HIS A 39 -13.69 0.33 5.38
C HIS A 39 -12.65 1.28 5.99
N ILE A 40 -11.82 0.81 6.93
CA ILE A 40 -10.76 1.61 7.54
C ILE A 40 -9.78 2.07 6.46
N LEU A 41 -9.30 1.17 5.60
CA LEU A 41 -8.32 1.48 4.56
C LEU A 41 -8.86 2.35 3.43
N SER A 42 -10.17 2.31 3.18
CA SER A 42 -10.83 3.12 2.15
C SER A 42 -11.33 4.47 2.64
N SER A 43 -11.57 4.63 3.94
CA SER A 43 -12.13 5.86 4.52
C SER A 43 -11.10 6.71 5.25
N THR A 44 -9.99 6.12 5.73
CA THR A 44 -8.95 6.84 6.47
C THR A 44 -7.98 7.53 5.53
N PRO A 45 -7.94 8.87 5.46
CA PRO A 45 -6.93 9.57 4.69
C PRO A 45 -5.57 9.45 5.40
N VAL A 46 -4.55 9.02 4.68
CA VAL A 46 -3.17 9.00 5.18
C VAL A 46 -2.28 9.84 4.27
N GLN A 47 -1.26 10.45 4.85
CA GLN A 47 -0.30 11.23 4.09
C GLN A 47 0.85 10.33 3.65
N PHE A 48 1.14 10.31 2.35
CA PHE A 48 2.39 9.81 1.81
C PHE A 48 3.30 10.99 1.54
N SER A 49 4.50 11.00 2.12
CA SER A 49 5.46 12.10 2.01
C SER A 49 6.89 11.60 1.81
N ILE A 50 7.62 12.24 0.91
CA ILE A 50 9.04 12.00 0.70
C ILE A 50 9.77 13.33 0.50
N PHE A 51 10.99 13.41 1.04
CA PHE A 51 11.91 14.52 0.78
C PHE A 51 13.03 14.03 -0.13
N SER A 52 13.20 14.68 -1.28
CA SER A 52 14.26 14.33 -2.23
C SER A 52 14.62 15.57 -3.04
N HIS A 53 15.90 15.72 -3.39
CA HIS A 53 16.40 16.83 -4.21
C HIS A 53 15.99 18.22 -3.68
N ASN A 54 16.06 18.42 -2.35
CA ASN A 54 15.61 19.65 -1.66
C ASN A 54 14.12 20.00 -1.85
N MET A 55 13.30 19.03 -2.27
CA MET A 55 11.87 19.20 -2.45
C MET A 55 11.08 18.20 -1.61
N ARG A 56 9.91 18.64 -1.12
CA ARG A 56 8.95 17.83 -0.38
C ARG A 56 7.78 17.49 -1.31
N TYR A 57 7.57 16.20 -1.53
CA TYR A 57 6.41 15.69 -2.25
C TYR A 57 5.48 15.06 -1.22
N SER A 58 4.21 15.48 -1.20
CA SER A 58 3.22 14.94 -0.29
C SER A 58 1.87 14.79 -0.98
N GLN A 59 1.16 13.72 -0.64
CA GLN A 59 -0.22 13.50 -1.05
C GLN A 59 -1.00 12.86 0.10
N THR A 60 -2.22 13.32 0.33
CA THR A 60 -3.12 12.73 1.32
C THR A 60 -4.24 12.00 0.61
N LYS A 61 -4.28 10.67 0.74
CA LYS A 61 -5.30 9.79 0.15
C LYS A 61 -5.45 8.52 1.02
N PRO A 62 -6.59 7.81 0.94
CA PRO A 62 -6.70 6.48 1.53
C PRO A 62 -5.75 5.47 0.87
N VAL A 63 -5.50 4.35 1.54
CA VAL A 63 -4.71 3.23 0.98
C VAL A 63 -5.47 2.57 -0.17
N ILE A 64 -6.79 2.43 -0.02
CA ILE A 64 -7.71 1.90 -1.04
C ILE A 64 -8.62 3.04 -1.50
N CYS A 65 -8.43 3.56 -2.71
CA CYS A 65 -9.36 4.53 -3.27
C CYS A 65 -10.52 3.80 -3.95
N VAL A 66 -11.75 4.28 -3.70
CA VAL A 66 -12.95 3.82 -4.40
C VAL A 66 -13.52 4.94 -5.27
N ASN A 67 -14.12 4.59 -6.41
CA ASN A 67 -14.82 5.51 -7.27
C ASN A 67 -16.25 5.78 -6.77
N LYS A 68 -17.03 6.58 -7.52
CA LYS A 68 -18.41 6.96 -7.16
C LYS A 68 -19.35 5.76 -7.13
N GLU A 69 -19.04 4.71 -7.88
CA GLU A 69 -19.79 3.46 -7.95
C GLU A 69 -19.37 2.46 -6.85
N GLY A 70 -18.39 2.82 -5.99
CA GLY A 70 -17.89 1.98 -4.91
C GLY A 70 -16.84 0.93 -5.34
N ASN A 71 -16.42 0.95 -6.61
CA ASN A 71 -15.40 0.06 -7.13
C ASN A 71 -13.99 0.55 -6.76
N VAL A 72 -13.05 -0.37 -6.52
CA VAL A 72 -11.64 -0.01 -6.30
C VAL A 72 -11.10 0.66 -7.55
N SER A 73 -10.51 1.85 -7.39
CA SER A 73 -9.97 2.63 -8.50
C SER A 73 -8.46 2.84 -8.43
N GLU A 74 -7.89 2.94 -7.23
CA GLU A 74 -6.47 3.14 -7.02
C GLU A 74 -6.01 2.43 -5.74
N ILE A 75 -4.75 1.98 -5.71
CA ILE A 75 -4.09 1.46 -4.51
C ILE A 75 -2.84 2.30 -4.24
N HIS A 76 -2.76 2.86 -3.04
CA HIS A 76 -1.64 3.67 -2.58
C HIS A 76 -0.99 2.97 -1.39
N TYR A 77 0.11 2.29 -1.65
CA TYR A 77 0.82 1.55 -0.61
C TYR A 77 2.34 1.62 -0.81
N ASN A 78 3.02 2.31 0.11
CA ASN A 78 4.47 2.35 0.18
C ASN A 78 4.90 2.71 1.60
N ASN A 79 5.36 1.70 2.36
CA ASN A 79 5.75 1.88 3.77
C ASN A 79 6.87 2.90 3.98
N ARG A 80 7.72 3.14 2.98
CA ARG A 80 8.82 4.11 3.09
C ARG A 80 8.36 5.56 3.00
N THR A 81 7.19 5.80 2.40
CA THR A 81 6.64 7.15 2.24
C THR A 81 5.41 7.39 3.09
N LEU A 82 4.85 6.37 3.77
CA LEU A 82 3.75 6.58 4.72
C LEU A 82 4.22 7.48 5.88
N ALA A 83 3.65 8.67 5.97
CA ALA A 83 3.94 9.63 7.03
C ALA A 83 3.22 9.24 8.34
N PRO A 84 3.62 9.83 9.49
CA PRO A 84 2.97 9.55 10.77
C PRO A 84 1.47 9.80 10.71
N VAL A 85 0.68 8.77 10.99
CA VAL A 85 -0.77 8.84 10.84
C VAL A 85 -1.37 9.76 11.90
N GLN A 86 -2.04 10.81 11.45
CA GLN A 86 -2.67 11.82 12.31
C GLN A 86 -4.12 11.43 12.58
N MET A 87 -4.35 10.65 13.64
CA MET A 87 -5.69 10.19 14.03
C MET A 87 -5.83 10.07 15.55
N ALA A 88 -7.06 9.90 16.03
CA ALA A 88 -7.31 9.67 17.45
C ALA A 88 -6.63 8.37 17.94
N PRO A 89 -6.07 8.32 19.15
CA PRO A 89 -5.27 7.18 19.63
C PRO A 89 -5.97 5.81 19.51
N HIS A 90 -7.28 5.77 19.75
CA HIS A 90 -8.07 4.54 19.68
C HIS A 90 -8.24 3.98 18.25
N LEU A 91 -7.98 4.79 17.21
CA LEU A 91 -8.05 4.37 15.80
C LEU A 91 -6.70 3.86 15.28
N VAL A 92 -5.60 4.18 15.95
CA VAL A 92 -4.23 3.85 15.49
C VAL A 92 -4.04 2.34 15.37
N ALA A 93 -4.35 1.58 16.43
CA ALA A 93 -4.21 0.13 16.40
C ALA A 93 -5.13 -0.53 15.34
N PRO A 94 -6.44 -0.22 15.27
CA PRO A 94 -7.30 -0.70 14.19
C PRO A 94 -6.76 -0.40 12.79
N PHE A 95 -6.21 0.79 12.56
CA PHE A 95 -5.60 1.14 11.27
C PHE A 95 -4.41 0.25 10.93
N TYR A 96 -3.47 0.05 11.85
CA TYR A 96 -2.32 -0.82 11.58
C TYR A 96 -2.71 -2.30 11.46
N HIS A 97 -3.72 -2.77 12.18
CA HIS A 97 -4.27 -4.11 11.97
C HIS A 97 -4.85 -4.27 10.57
N ALA A 98 -5.61 -3.28 10.08
CA ALA A 98 -6.11 -3.26 8.72
C ALA A 98 -4.96 -3.17 7.70
N LEU A 99 -3.95 -2.34 7.94
CA LEU A 99 -2.79 -2.21 7.04
C LEU A 99 -2.00 -3.52 6.91
N ASN A 100 -1.92 -4.31 7.98
CA ASN A 100 -1.27 -5.62 7.95
C ASN A 100 -2.03 -6.64 7.11
N SER A 101 -3.35 -6.52 6.93
CA SER A 101 -4.10 -7.44 6.06
C SER A 101 -3.72 -7.29 4.58
N VAL A 102 -3.12 -6.17 4.19
CA VAL A 102 -2.56 -5.96 2.84
C VAL A 102 -1.26 -6.76 2.63
N GLN A 103 -0.54 -7.10 3.71
CA GLN A 103 0.75 -7.80 3.66
C GLN A 103 0.66 -9.30 3.93
N SER A 104 -0.41 -9.75 4.59
CA SER A 104 -0.51 -11.11 5.12
C SER A 104 -0.93 -12.17 4.09
N GLU A 105 -1.30 -11.77 2.88
CA GLU A 105 -1.45 -12.73 1.78
C GLU A 105 -0.07 -13.18 1.31
N ARG A 106 0.37 -14.31 1.88
CA ARG A 106 1.46 -15.11 1.33
C ARG A 106 1.02 -15.58 -0.06
N ALA A 107 1.70 -15.07 -1.09
CA ALA A 107 1.87 -15.77 -2.35
C ALA A 107 2.45 -17.18 -2.12
#